data_AF-A0A938N6C5-F1
#
_entry.id   AF-A0A938N6C5-F1
#
_cell.length_a   1.000
_cell.length_b   1.000
_cell.length_c   1.000
_cell.angle_alpha   90.00
_cell.angle_beta   90.00
_cell.angle_gamma   90.00
#
_symmetry.space_group_name_H-M   'P 1'
#
loop_
_entity.id
_entity.type
_entity.pdbx_description
1 polymer ?
#
loop_
_entity_poly.entity_id
_entity_poly.type
_entity_poly.pdbx_seq_one_letter_code
_entity_poly.pdbx_strand_id
1 'polypeptide(L)'
;MNHAHARRPSSTAARTGRVLALLALAGVAWASWAQPPRPPRDEPAEARRAAPLDREAVKSRLTRRLNDTRSMLSRLEAAVEKLDAGVPLADVMGELAMDAPPFGRPEGQGPGARRPRMGDPEHEARPPGPGGQDPASRAARVREFVKRHLPMLAAEFDPGGEPAGERLVGWLAPQIAELDSARQRDEDLFQARLDEIRGAVAVGRDLRELRHAAARPGATPESLREHLDAIRASLGAQFDARLRAQRREIELLLGRVERLKADADRLESERETHLDDRMAELETMTRRRRDEPRPQDRP
;
A
#
# COMPACT_ATOMS: atom_id res chain seq x y z
N MET A 1 -3.64 -19.23 -70.37
CA MET A 1 -3.75 -19.90 -69.07
C MET A 1 -2.42 -19.74 -68.36
N ASN A 2 -2.30 -18.75 -67.46
CA ASN A 2 -1.13 -18.49 -66.64
C ASN A 2 -1.64 -18.20 -65.22
N HIS A 3 -1.44 -19.15 -64.30
CA HIS A 3 -1.77 -18.97 -62.88
C HIS A 3 -0.62 -18.22 -62.20
N ALA A 4 -0.82 -16.92 -61.98
CA ALA A 4 0.06 -16.10 -61.15
C ALA A 4 -0.21 -16.40 -59.67
N HIS A 5 0.70 -17.16 -59.05
CA HIS A 5 0.72 -17.35 -57.59
C HIS A 5 1.24 -16.07 -56.92
N ALA A 6 0.32 -15.28 -56.38
CA ALA A 6 0.62 -14.18 -55.48
C ALA A 6 1.22 -14.72 -54.17
N ARG A 7 2.52 -14.46 -53.95
CA ARG A 7 3.20 -14.72 -52.68
C ARG A 7 2.65 -13.76 -51.62
N ARG A 8 1.99 -14.29 -50.59
CA ARG A 8 1.60 -13.53 -49.40
C ARG A 8 2.85 -13.24 -48.55
N PRO A 9 3.12 -11.98 -48.16
CA PRO A 9 4.21 -11.68 -47.24
C PRO A 9 3.89 -12.26 -45.86
N SER A 10 4.84 -13.03 -45.32
CA SER A 10 4.80 -13.60 -43.98
C SER A 10 4.94 -12.50 -42.93
N SER A 11 3.83 -12.17 -42.27
CA SER A 11 3.75 -11.29 -41.11
C SER A 11 4.35 -11.96 -39.86
N THR A 12 5.67 -11.85 -39.70
CA THR A 12 6.39 -12.19 -38.45
C THR A 12 6.69 -10.95 -37.59
N ALA A 13 6.45 -9.74 -38.09
CA ALA A 13 6.80 -8.49 -37.41
C ALA A 13 5.78 -8.02 -36.34
N ALA A 14 4.60 -8.62 -36.24
CA ALA A 14 3.51 -8.13 -35.37
C ALA A 14 3.51 -8.70 -33.94
N ARG A 15 4.46 -9.58 -33.56
CA ARG A 15 4.46 -10.23 -32.23
C ARG A 15 5.45 -9.67 -31.21
N THR A 16 6.37 -8.79 -31.60
CA THR A 16 7.36 -8.17 -30.70
C THR A 16 6.83 -6.95 -29.94
N GLY A 17 5.71 -6.34 -30.36
CA GLY A 17 5.18 -5.12 -29.74
C GLY A 17 4.40 -5.31 -28.42
N ARG A 18 3.95 -6.52 -28.09
CA ARG A 18 3.07 -6.75 -26.91
C ARG A 18 3.79 -7.03 -25.59
N VAL A 19 5.11 -7.26 -25.61
CA VAL A 19 5.87 -7.57 -24.38
C VAL A 19 6.22 -6.30 -23.59
N LEU A 20 6.29 -5.13 -24.23
CA LEU A 20 6.69 -3.87 -23.58
C LEU A 20 5.60 -3.17 -22.75
N ALA A 21 4.31 -3.41 -23.04
CA ALA A 21 3.20 -2.78 -22.30
C ALA A 21 3.02 -3.32 -20.86
N LEU A 22 3.53 -4.51 -20.55
CA LEU A 22 3.41 -5.11 -19.21
C LEU A 22 4.45 -4.59 -18.20
N LEU A 23 5.51 -3.91 -18.64
CA LEU A 23 6.52 -3.31 -17.75
C LEU A 23 6.06 -1.96 -17.14
N ALA A 24 5.07 -1.29 -17.73
CA ALA A 24 4.59 0.01 -17.26
C ALA A 24 3.80 -0.07 -15.94
N LEU A 25 3.14 -1.21 -15.64
CA LEU A 25 2.38 -1.38 -14.40
C LEU A 25 3.24 -1.77 -13.19
N ALA A 26 4.41 -2.39 -13.39
CA ALA A 26 5.38 -2.63 -12.32
C ALA A 26 6.14 -1.35 -11.91
N GLY A 27 6.24 -0.37 -12.81
CA GLY A 27 6.92 0.91 -12.56
C GLY A 27 6.20 1.84 -11.58
N VAL A 28 4.89 1.68 -11.35
CA VAL A 28 4.11 2.58 -10.48
C VAL A 28 4.52 2.47 -9.01
N ALA A 29 4.97 1.30 -8.56
CA ALA A 29 5.53 1.15 -7.20
C ALA A 29 6.92 1.79 -7.08
N TRP A 30 7.73 1.78 -8.13
CA TRP A 30 9.10 2.32 -8.13
C TRP A 30 9.16 3.83 -8.42
N ALA A 31 8.22 4.42 -9.16
CA ALA A 31 8.18 5.88 -9.37
C ALA A 31 7.92 6.68 -8.08
N SER A 32 7.43 6.03 -7.01
CA SER A 32 7.36 6.61 -5.67
C SER A 32 8.73 6.83 -5.00
N TRP A 33 9.81 6.24 -5.54
CA TRP A 33 11.17 6.26 -4.96
C TRP A 33 11.94 7.59 -5.16
N ALA A 34 11.40 8.53 -5.94
CA ALA A 34 12.05 9.81 -6.24
C ALA A 34 11.44 11.01 -5.50
N GLN A 35 10.45 10.81 -4.61
CA GLN A 35 9.86 11.92 -3.86
C GLN A 35 10.66 12.21 -2.58
N PRO A 36 11.07 13.46 -2.33
CA PRO A 36 11.73 13.84 -1.09
C PRO A 36 10.79 13.60 0.10
N PRO A 37 11.35 13.22 1.27
CA PRO A 37 10.56 12.97 2.48
C PRO A 37 9.75 14.23 2.84
N ARG A 38 8.43 14.08 2.98
CA ARG A 38 7.58 15.18 3.47
C ARG A 38 7.91 15.44 4.94
N PRO A 39 7.98 16.72 5.37
CA PRO A 39 8.20 17.05 6.77
C PRO A 39 7.11 16.44 7.67
N PRO A 40 7.46 15.98 8.89
CA PRO A 40 6.52 15.39 9.84
C PRO A 40 5.41 16.39 10.17
N ARG A 41 4.18 15.88 10.27
CA ARG A 41 2.95 16.67 10.45
C ARG A 41 2.38 16.35 11.82
N ASP A 42 2.62 17.22 12.79
CA ASP A 42 2.27 17.03 14.21
C ASP A 42 0.81 17.38 14.52
N GLU A 43 -0.14 16.79 13.80
CA GLU A 43 -1.57 16.90 14.14
C GLU A 43 -2.10 15.61 14.78
N PRO A 44 -2.81 15.67 15.93
CA PRO A 44 -3.47 14.51 16.50
C PRO A 44 -4.59 14.01 15.58
N ALA A 45 -4.52 12.73 15.20
CA ALA A 45 -5.41 12.09 14.23
C ALA A 45 -6.88 11.98 14.67
N GLU A 46 -7.20 12.21 15.95
CA GLU A 46 -8.53 11.93 16.51
C GLU A 46 -9.54 13.08 16.38
N ALA A 47 -9.09 14.34 16.29
CA ALA A 47 -9.99 15.47 16.06
C ALA A 47 -10.60 15.48 14.63
N ARG A 48 -10.06 14.66 13.71
CA ARG A 48 -10.58 14.54 12.33
C ARG A 48 -11.79 13.60 12.20
N ARG A 49 -12.11 12.78 13.21
CA ARG A 49 -13.12 11.70 13.07
C ARG A 49 -14.56 12.10 13.43
N ALA A 50 -14.80 13.29 13.96
CA ALA A 50 -16.13 13.68 14.47
C ALA A 50 -16.81 14.82 13.69
N ALA A 51 -16.17 15.42 12.68
CA ALA A 51 -16.88 16.37 11.82
C ALA A 51 -17.84 15.59 10.91
N PRO A 52 -19.16 15.89 10.91
CA PRO A 52 -20.07 15.28 9.94
C PRO A 52 -19.52 15.56 8.54
N LEU A 53 -19.31 14.49 7.77
CA LEU A 53 -18.83 14.58 6.39
C LEU A 53 -19.83 15.43 5.61
N ASP A 54 -19.42 16.64 5.26
CA ASP A 54 -20.23 17.52 4.42
C ASP A 54 -20.51 16.81 3.09
N ARG A 55 -21.78 16.46 2.88
CA ARG A 55 -22.27 15.72 1.72
C ARG A 55 -21.93 16.44 0.42
N GLU A 56 -22.01 17.78 0.40
CA GLU A 56 -21.68 18.55 -0.79
C GLU A 56 -20.18 18.56 -1.08
N ALA A 57 -19.33 18.64 -0.04
CA ALA A 57 -17.89 18.49 -0.20
C ALA A 57 -17.50 17.09 -0.73
N VAL A 58 -18.14 16.03 -0.25
CA VAL A 58 -17.91 14.66 -0.76
C VAL A 58 -18.39 14.53 -2.21
N LYS A 59 -19.59 15.02 -2.53
CA LYS A 59 -20.13 15.02 -3.90
C LYS A 59 -19.27 15.80 -4.88
N SER A 60 -18.72 16.95 -4.46
CA SER A 60 -17.80 17.75 -5.26
C SER A 60 -16.49 17.00 -5.54
N ARG A 61 -15.90 16.35 -4.52
CA ARG A 61 -14.69 15.52 -4.70
C ARG A 61 -14.93 14.33 -5.62
N LEU A 62 -16.05 13.63 -5.46
CA LEU A 62 -16.42 12.49 -6.31
C LEU A 62 -16.66 12.94 -7.76
N THR A 63 -17.35 14.05 -7.97
CA THR A 63 -17.58 14.63 -9.30
C THR A 63 -16.25 15.01 -9.97
N ARG A 64 -15.35 15.68 -9.23
CA ARG A 64 -14.01 16.00 -9.74
C ARG A 64 -13.26 14.73 -10.13
N ARG A 65 -13.18 13.75 -9.22
CA ARG A 65 -12.46 12.48 -9.46
C ARG A 65 -13.02 11.71 -10.66
N LEU A 66 -14.33 11.75 -10.84
CA LEU A 66 -15.03 11.11 -11.96
C LEU A 66 -14.72 11.83 -13.28
N ASN A 67 -14.68 13.16 -13.29
CA ASN A 67 -14.24 13.93 -14.45
C ASN A 67 -12.76 13.67 -14.78
N ASP A 68 -11.87 13.63 -13.79
CA ASP A 68 -10.45 13.31 -14.00
C ASP A 68 -10.28 11.93 -14.64
N THR A 69 -11.07 10.96 -14.18
CA THR A 69 -11.05 9.59 -14.73
C THR A 69 -11.55 9.55 -16.16
N ARG A 70 -12.63 10.27 -16.49
CA ARG A 70 -13.14 10.39 -17.86
C ARG A 70 -12.15 11.06 -18.80
N SER A 71 -11.50 12.13 -18.35
CA SER A 71 -10.44 12.81 -19.13
C SER A 71 -9.21 11.92 -19.31
N MET A 72 -8.85 11.08 -18.34
CA MET A 72 -7.78 10.11 -18.50
C MET A 72 -8.16 9.00 -19.49
N LEU A 73 -9.38 8.48 -19.41
CA LEU A 73 -9.89 7.45 -20.32
C LEU A 73 -9.92 7.93 -21.78
N SER A 74 -10.49 9.12 -22.02
CA SER A 74 -10.54 9.71 -23.37
C SER A 74 -9.15 9.92 -23.97
N ARG A 75 -8.14 10.27 -23.15
CA ARG A 75 -6.74 10.39 -23.61
C ARG A 75 -6.13 9.05 -23.98
N LEU A 76 -6.39 8.01 -23.19
CA LEU A 76 -5.92 6.66 -23.50
C LEU A 76 -6.58 6.12 -24.78
N GLU A 77 -7.87 6.38 -24.98
CA GLU A 77 -8.58 6.03 -26.22
C GLU A 77 -7.95 6.73 -27.43
N ALA A 78 -7.67 8.03 -27.33
CA ALA A 78 -6.99 8.78 -28.39
C ALA A 78 -5.57 8.25 -28.67
N ALA A 79 -4.84 7.85 -27.62
CA ALA A 79 -3.52 7.24 -27.76
C ALA A 79 -3.58 5.88 -28.49
N VAL A 80 -4.60 5.07 -28.19
CA VAL A 80 -4.84 3.81 -28.91
C VAL A 80 -5.18 4.07 -30.37
N GLU A 81 -6.06 5.03 -30.66
CA GLU A 81 -6.40 5.40 -32.04
C GLU A 81 -5.18 5.86 -32.85
N LYS A 82 -4.28 6.65 -32.24
CA LYS A 82 -3.01 7.05 -32.86
C LYS A 82 -2.09 5.86 -33.15
N LEU A 83 -2.00 4.90 -32.24
CA LEU A 83 -1.22 3.68 -32.46
C LEU A 83 -1.80 2.84 -33.59
N ASP A 84 -3.13 2.73 -33.67
CA ASP A 84 -3.82 2.01 -34.75
C ASP A 84 -3.63 2.71 -36.11
N ALA A 85 -3.52 4.04 -36.11
CA ALA A 85 -3.16 4.83 -37.30
C ALA A 85 -1.67 4.73 -37.70
N GLY A 86 -0.86 3.99 -36.94
CA GLY A 86 0.57 3.78 -37.22
C GLY A 86 1.49 4.92 -36.77
N VAL A 87 1.02 5.80 -35.88
CA VAL A 87 1.87 6.84 -35.27
C VAL A 87 3.00 6.17 -34.47
N PRO A 88 4.25 6.64 -34.57
CA PRO A 88 5.36 6.09 -33.79
C PRO A 88 5.09 6.11 -32.29
N LEU A 89 5.40 5.00 -31.61
CA LEU A 89 5.17 4.84 -30.18
C LEU A 89 5.83 5.96 -29.33
N ALA A 90 6.99 6.46 -29.75
CA ALA A 90 7.69 7.53 -29.05
C ALA A 90 6.87 8.84 -28.98
N ASP A 91 6.16 9.17 -30.06
CA ASP A 91 5.35 10.39 -30.13
C ASP A 91 4.10 10.26 -29.24
N VAL A 92 3.44 9.09 -29.30
CA VAL A 92 2.28 8.79 -28.46
C VAL A 92 2.64 8.82 -26.96
N MET A 93 3.80 8.27 -26.60
CA MET A 93 4.29 8.30 -25.21
C MET A 93 4.72 9.70 -24.77
N GLY A 94 5.27 10.50 -25.68
CA GLY A 94 5.64 11.89 -25.42
C GLY A 94 4.43 12.75 -25.06
N GLU A 95 3.34 12.62 -25.82
CA GLU A 95 2.08 13.32 -25.52
C GLU A 95 1.47 12.88 -24.19
N LEU A 96 1.42 11.56 -23.93
CA LEU A 96 0.91 11.04 -22.66
C LEU A 96 1.73 11.51 -21.46
N ALA A 97 3.04 11.74 -21.63
CA ALA A 97 3.91 12.23 -20.58
C ALA A 97 3.74 13.74 -20.30
N MET A 98 3.43 14.55 -21.33
CA MET A 98 3.25 16.00 -21.19
C MET A 98 1.92 16.37 -20.52
N ASP A 99 0.87 15.61 -20.78
CA ASP A 99 -0.47 15.86 -20.22
C ASP A 99 -0.73 15.13 -18.91
N ALA A 100 0.17 14.23 -18.50
CA ALA A 100 0.13 13.67 -17.16
C ALA A 100 0.28 14.82 -16.15
N PRO A 101 -0.70 15.08 -15.26
CA PRO A 101 -0.46 15.97 -14.14
C PRO A 101 0.81 15.44 -13.44
N PRO A 102 1.79 16.31 -13.11
CA PRO A 102 3.08 15.87 -12.62
C PRO A 102 2.86 14.89 -11.48
N PHE A 103 3.14 13.61 -11.76
CA PHE A 103 2.88 12.49 -10.87
C PHE A 103 3.75 12.68 -9.62
N GLY A 104 3.25 13.44 -8.65
CA GLY A 104 3.96 13.62 -7.39
C GLY A 104 3.60 14.80 -6.50
N ARG A 105 2.64 15.65 -6.85
CA ARG A 105 2.02 16.51 -5.83
C ARG A 105 0.76 15.85 -5.28
N PRO A 106 0.71 15.51 -3.97
CA PRO A 106 -0.53 15.06 -3.36
C PRO A 106 -1.53 16.22 -3.44
N GLU A 107 -2.66 16.03 -4.10
CA GLU A 107 -3.82 16.91 -3.97
C GLU A 107 -4.36 16.79 -2.54
N GLY A 108 -3.74 17.53 -1.63
CA GLY A 108 -4.10 17.55 -0.20
C GLY A 108 -3.83 18.89 0.48
N GLN A 109 -3.52 19.94 -0.28
CA GLN A 109 -3.21 21.26 0.27
C GLN A 109 -4.08 22.32 -0.40
N GLY A 110 -5.35 22.36 0.00
CA GLY A 110 -6.24 23.47 -0.31
C GLY A 110 -5.88 24.74 0.49
N PRO A 111 -6.33 25.91 0.04
CA PRO A 111 -6.00 27.21 0.63
C PRO A 111 -6.77 27.39 1.95
N GLY A 112 -6.12 27.03 3.06
CA GLY A 112 -6.70 27.13 4.40
C GLY A 112 -5.64 27.33 5.47
N ALA A 113 -4.59 28.11 5.17
CA ALA A 113 -3.57 28.51 6.12
C ALA A 113 -4.23 29.20 7.34
N ARG A 114 -4.35 28.46 8.45
CA ARG A 114 -4.85 29.00 9.73
C ARG A 114 -3.66 29.41 10.60
N ARG A 115 -3.80 30.62 11.13
CA ARG A 115 -2.89 31.36 12.01
C ARG A 115 -2.48 30.56 13.26
N PRO A 116 -1.29 30.84 13.85
CA PRO A 116 -0.88 30.23 15.10
C PRO A 116 -1.75 30.73 16.25
N ARG A 117 -2.34 29.82 17.03
CA ARG A 117 -2.97 30.14 18.31
C ARG A 117 -2.17 29.44 19.42
N MET A 118 -1.55 30.26 20.25
CA MET A 118 -0.87 29.86 21.47
C MET A 118 -1.86 29.33 22.50
N GLY A 119 -1.42 28.31 23.25
CA GLY A 119 -1.84 28.05 24.62
C GLY A 119 -2.90 26.97 24.76
N ASP A 120 -2.47 25.75 25.07
CA ASP A 120 -3.06 25.02 26.21
C ASP A 120 -2.08 23.95 26.73
N PRO A 121 -1.73 23.92 28.04
CA PRO A 121 -0.75 23.02 28.59
C PRO A 121 -1.40 21.96 29.48
N GLU A 122 -2.16 21.00 28.95
CA GLU A 122 -2.67 19.89 29.79
C GLU A 122 -3.26 18.77 28.93
N HIS A 123 -2.44 17.89 28.35
CA HIS A 123 -2.91 16.59 27.84
C HIS A 123 -2.00 15.47 28.32
N GLU A 124 -2.59 14.61 29.14
CA GLU A 124 -2.03 13.41 29.72
C GLU A 124 -1.45 12.46 28.66
N ALA A 125 -0.41 11.75 29.09
CA ALA A 125 0.45 10.87 28.31
C ALA A 125 -0.33 9.79 27.55
N ARG A 126 -0.69 10.09 26.30
CA ARG A 126 -0.97 9.07 25.30
C ARG A 126 0.30 8.24 25.10
N PRO A 127 0.26 6.90 25.13
CA PRO A 127 1.43 6.09 24.86
C PRO A 127 2.00 6.49 23.50
N PRO A 128 3.32 6.68 23.38
CA PRO A 128 3.93 7.14 22.14
C PRO A 128 3.52 6.17 21.04
N GLY A 129 2.85 6.70 20.02
CA GLY A 129 2.62 5.91 18.82
C GLY A 129 3.96 5.35 18.32
N PRO A 130 3.99 4.26 17.56
CA PRO A 130 5.23 3.65 17.04
C PRO A 130 6.12 4.61 16.21
N GLY A 131 5.64 5.83 15.94
CA GLY A 131 6.41 6.95 15.38
C GLY A 131 7.42 7.63 16.31
N GLY A 132 7.46 7.32 17.63
CA GLY A 132 8.42 7.93 18.57
C GLY A 132 9.82 7.30 18.57
N GLN A 133 10.09 6.32 17.72
CA GLN A 133 11.41 5.71 17.63
C GLN A 133 12.37 6.64 16.90
N ASP A 134 13.49 6.95 17.55
CA ASP A 134 14.63 7.67 16.97
C ASP A 134 14.98 7.11 15.58
N PRO A 135 15.12 7.96 14.54
CA PRO A 135 15.48 7.53 13.19
C PRO A 135 16.70 6.61 13.12
N ALA A 136 17.72 6.83 13.96
CA ALA A 136 18.89 5.97 13.97
C ALA A 136 18.56 4.56 14.48
N SER A 137 17.73 4.44 15.53
CA SER A 137 17.21 3.13 15.99
C SER A 137 16.41 2.39 14.91
N ARG A 138 15.64 3.12 14.09
CA ARG A 138 14.86 2.54 12.99
C ARG A 138 15.77 2.02 11.89
N ALA A 139 16.76 2.81 11.48
CA ALA A 139 17.75 2.38 10.49
C ALA A 139 18.53 1.14 10.95
N ALA A 140 18.94 1.08 12.22
CA ALA A 140 19.62 -0.08 12.79
C ALA A 140 18.75 -1.34 12.74
N ARG A 141 17.46 -1.26 13.09
CA ARG A 141 16.52 -2.38 12.96
C ARG A 141 16.40 -2.87 11.52
N VAL A 142 16.28 -1.95 10.56
CA VAL A 142 16.20 -2.32 9.14
C VAL A 142 17.48 -3.03 8.69
N ARG A 143 18.66 -2.51 9.04
CA ARG A 143 19.94 -3.14 8.69
C ARG A 143 20.06 -4.55 9.26
N GLU A 144 19.72 -4.75 10.53
CA GLU A 144 19.76 -6.08 11.15
C GLU A 144 18.77 -7.04 10.50
N PHE A 145 17.55 -6.57 10.20
CA PHE A 145 16.56 -7.35 9.49
C PHE A 145 17.06 -7.78 8.11
N VAL A 146 17.60 -6.84 7.33
CA VAL A 146 18.15 -7.10 6.00
C VAL A 146 19.30 -8.10 6.09
N LYS A 147 20.25 -7.90 7.01
CA LYS A 147 21.37 -8.83 7.22
C LYS A 147 20.90 -10.26 7.47
N ARG A 148 19.83 -10.43 8.25
CA ARG A 148 19.30 -11.74 8.63
C ARG A 148 18.46 -12.40 7.53
N HIS A 149 17.55 -11.65 6.92
CA HIS A 149 16.49 -12.23 6.08
C HIS A 149 16.67 -11.97 4.58
N LEU A 150 17.45 -10.95 4.24
CA LEU A 150 17.70 -10.48 2.88
C LEU A 150 19.21 -10.27 2.66
N PRO A 151 20.07 -11.30 2.88
CA PRO A 151 21.52 -11.13 2.85
C PRO A 151 22.04 -10.62 1.50
N MET A 152 21.32 -10.90 0.41
CA MET A 152 21.60 -10.37 -0.93
C MET A 152 21.57 -8.83 -1.00
N LEU A 153 20.86 -8.18 -0.08
CA LEU A 153 20.82 -6.72 0.04
C LEU A 153 21.83 -6.18 1.04
N ALA A 154 22.45 -7.01 1.90
CA ALA A 154 23.27 -6.51 3.00
C ALA A 154 24.41 -5.59 2.53
N ALA A 155 25.02 -5.89 1.39
CA ALA A 155 26.07 -5.07 0.77
C ALA A 155 25.59 -3.66 0.38
N GLU A 156 24.31 -3.48 0.07
CA GLU A 156 23.72 -2.18 -0.29
C GLU A 156 23.52 -1.27 0.95
N PHE A 157 23.68 -1.81 2.17
CA PHE A 157 23.53 -1.09 3.43
C PHE A 157 24.86 -0.80 4.14
N ASP A 158 25.99 -1.14 3.54
CA ASP A 158 27.30 -0.84 4.12
C ASP A 158 27.49 0.69 4.25
N PRO A 159 28.03 1.18 5.38
CA PRO A 159 28.11 2.62 5.69
C PRO A 159 29.01 3.45 4.76
N GLY A 160 29.70 2.82 3.82
CA GLY A 160 30.44 3.47 2.72
C GLY A 160 29.77 3.36 1.34
N GLY A 161 28.55 2.81 1.27
CA GLY A 161 27.81 2.55 0.03
C GLY A 161 27.07 3.76 -0.53
N GLU A 162 26.43 3.56 -1.70
CA GLU A 162 25.68 4.60 -2.41
C GLU A 162 24.51 5.20 -1.56
N PRO A 163 24.06 6.44 -1.87
CA PRO A 163 22.82 7.04 -1.34
C PRO A 163 21.53 6.22 -1.58
N ALA A 164 21.64 5.06 -2.24
CA ALA A 164 20.58 4.09 -2.41
C ALA A 164 20.22 3.39 -1.08
N GLY A 165 21.19 3.15 -0.20
CA GLY A 165 20.97 2.45 1.08
C GLY A 165 19.99 3.16 2.00
N GLU A 166 20.11 4.48 2.18
CA GLU A 166 19.17 5.26 3.01
C GLU A 166 17.75 5.27 2.44
N ARG A 167 17.62 5.28 1.10
CA ARG A 167 16.31 5.18 0.44
C ARG A 167 15.66 3.82 0.65
N LEU A 168 16.46 2.75 0.58
CA LEU A 168 15.99 1.40 0.90
C LEU A 168 15.55 1.29 2.37
N VAL A 169 16.23 1.97 3.32
CA VAL A 169 15.76 2.05 4.71
C VAL A 169 14.36 2.68 4.78
N GLY A 170 14.15 3.82 4.12
CA GLY A 170 12.86 4.50 4.14
C GLY A 170 11.72 3.65 3.56
N TRP A 171 12.01 2.88 2.51
CA TRP A 171 11.06 1.98 1.87
C TRP A 171 10.78 0.70 2.70
N LEU A 172 11.82 0.07 3.24
CA LEU A 172 11.68 -1.18 4.00
C LEU A 172 11.17 -0.99 5.42
N ALA A 173 11.42 0.16 6.05
CA ALA A 173 11.02 0.38 7.44
C ALA A 173 9.53 0.09 7.74
N PRO A 174 8.54 0.59 6.97
CA PRO A 174 7.14 0.25 7.21
C PRO A 174 6.85 -1.24 6.97
N GLN A 175 7.45 -1.84 5.94
CA GLN A 175 7.28 -3.26 5.61
C GLN A 175 7.82 -4.18 6.70
N ILE A 176 8.97 -3.82 7.30
CA ILE A 176 9.58 -4.58 8.39
C ILE A 176 8.72 -4.48 9.66
N ALA A 177 8.13 -3.31 9.94
CA ALA A 177 7.20 -3.19 11.06
C ALA A 177 5.96 -4.09 10.89
N GLU A 178 5.43 -4.18 9.66
CA GLU A 178 4.34 -5.11 9.32
C GLU A 178 4.77 -6.57 9.46
N LEU A 179 5.97 -6.93 8.99
CA LEU A 179 6.54 -8.27 9.13
C LEU A 179 6.79 -8.67 10.57
N ASP A 180 7.31 -7.79 11.43
CA ASP A 180 7.49 -8.07 12.85
C ASP A 180 6.13 -8.35 13.52
N SER A 181 5.09 -7.61 13.13
CA SER A 181 3.72 -7.88 13.58
C SER A 181 3.17 -9.20 13.04
N ALA A 182 3.47 -9.56 11.79
CA ALA A 182 3.08 -10.83 11.20
C ALA A 182 3.78 -12.00 11.91
N ARG A 183 5.09 -11.92 12.14
CA ARG A 183 5.90 -12.95 12.82
C ARG A 183 5.37 -13.32 14.20
N GLN A 184 4.81 -12.35 14.93
CA GLN A 184 4.22 -12.58 16.25
C GLN A 184 2.84 -13.25 16.19
N ARG A 185 2.11 -13.10 15.10
CA ARG A 185 0.70 -13.49 14.99
C ARG A 185 0.48 -14.72 14.11
N ASP A 186 1.26 -14.86 13.04
CA ASP A 186 1.08 -15.87 12.01
C ASP A 186 2.39 -16.05 11.20
N GLU A 187 3.07 -17.18 11.42
CA GLU A 187 4.36 -17.49 10.76
C GLU A 187 4.23 -17.65 9.24
N ASP A 188 3.12 -18.24 8.77
CA ASP A 188 2.89 -18.44 7.34
C ASP A 188 2.73 -17.10 6.60
N LEU A 189 2.00 -16.15 7.20
CA LEU A 189 1.88 -14.79 6.69
C LEU A 189 3.23 -14.08 6.70
N PHE A 190 4.03 -14.24 7.76
CA PHE A 190 5.38 -13.68 7.82
C PHE A 190 6.24 -14.19 6.66
N GLN A 191 6.28 -15.51 6.43
CA GLN A 191 7.06 -16.09 5.32
C GLN A 191 6.56 -15.61 3.96
N ALA A 192 5.23 -15.58 3.75
CA ALA A 192 4.67 -15.12 2.48
C ALA A 192 5.01 -13.65 2.18
N ARG A 193 4.95 -12.77 3.20
CA ARG A 193 5.33 -11.35 3.08
C ARG A 193 6.84 -11.18 2.91
N LEU A 194 7.65 -12.02 3.56
CA LEU A 194 9.10 -12.00 3.37
C LEU A 194 9.47 -12.40 1.94
N ASP A 195 8.82 -13.42 1.38
CA ASP A 195 8.98 -13.82 -0.02
C ASP A 195 8.52 -12.73 -0.99
N GLU A 196 7.46 -11.98 -0.66
CA GLU A 196 7.02 -10.82 -1.45
C GLU A 196 8.13 -9.76 -1.54
N ILE A 197 8.79 -9.45 -0.42
CA ILE A 197 9.92 -8.50 -0.39
C ILE A 197 11.11 -9.05 -1.18
N ARG A 198 11.45 -10.34 -1.01
CA ARG A 198 12.52 -10.98 -1.79
C ARG A 198 12.25 -10.91 -3.29
N GLY A 199 11.01 -11.17 -3.71
CA GLY A 199 10.58 -11.04 -5.09
C GLY A 199 10.73 -9.62 -5.61
N ALA A 200 10.29 -8.61 -4.85
CA ALA A 200 10.43 -7.20 -5.22
C ALA A 200 11.90 -6.79 -5.41
N VAL A 201 12.78 -7.27 -4.53
CA VAL A 201 14.22 -7.04 -4.60
C VAL A 201 14.85 -7.70 -5.83
N ALA A 202 14.49 -8.96 -6.10
CA ALA A 202 14.97 -9.69 -7.26
C ALA A 202 14.57 -8.97 -8.56
N VAL A 203 13.31 -8.55 -8.69
CA VAL A 203 12.84 -7.74 -9.83
C VAL A 203 13.67 -6.47 -10.01
N GLY A 204 13.94 -5.74 -8.92
CA GLY A 204 14.74 -4.52 -8.95
C GLY A 204 16.19 -4.74 -9.41
N ARG A 205 16.80 -5.86 -8.98
CA ARG A 205 18.14 -6.26 -9.41
C ARG A 205 18.13 -6.65 -10.89
N ASP A 206 17.22 -7.52 -11.32
CA ASP A 206 17.17 -8.01 -12.70
C ASP A 206 16.88 -6.85 -13.68
N LEU A 207 16.09 -5.84 -13.27
CA LEU A 207 15.89 -4.59 -14.01
C LEU A 207 17.16 -3.72 -14.08
N ARG A 208 17.98 -3.67 -13.03
CA ARG A 208 19.29 -2.98 -13.07
C ARG A 208 20.22 -3.69 -14.06
N GLU A 209 20.30 -5.02 -13.99
CA GLU A 209 21.12 -5.83 -14.89
C GLU A 209 20.70 -5.66 -16.35
N LEU A 210 19.39 -5.69 -16.64
CA LEU A 210 18.86 -5.42 -17.98
C LEU A 210 19.32 -4.03 -18.49
N ARG A 211 19.21 -2.99 -17.65
CA ARG A 211 19.65 -1.63 -18.02
C ARG A 211 21.15 -1.58 -18.30
N HIS A 212 21.95 -2.23 -17.47
CA HIS A 212 23.40 -2.32 -17.69
C HIS A 212 23.74 -3.08 -18.97
N ALA A 213 23.06 -4.19 -19.26
CA ALA A 213 23.24 -4.96 -20.49
C ALA A 213 22.85 -4.14 -21.73
N ALA A 214 21.72 -3.44 -21.67
CA ALA A 214 21.24 -2.58 -22.76
C ALA A 214 22.16 -1.37 -23.03
N ALA A 215 22.89 -0.90 -22.03
CA ALA A 215 23.84 0.20 -22.18
C ALA A 215 25.19 -0.21 -22.82
N ARG A 216 25.46 -1.51 -23.00
CA ARG A 216 26.72 -1.99 -23.58
C ARG A 216 26.73 -1.80 -25.11
N PRO A 217 27.85 -1.35 -25.70
CA PRO A 217 28.02 -1.35 -27.15
C PRO A 217 27.82 -2.77 -27.72
N GLY A 218 26.98 -2.90 -28.75
CA GLY A 218 26.68 -4.20 -29.37
C GLY A 218 25.61 -5.02 -28.66
N ALA A 219 24.83 -4.44 -27.74
CA ALA A 219 23.65 -5.10 -27.18
C ALA A 219 22.68 -5.51 -28.29
N THR A 220 22.43 -6.81 -28.42
CA THR A 220 21.45 -7.37 -29.36
C THR A 220 20.15 -7.74 -28.64
N PRO A 221 18.99 -7.77 -29.33
CA PRO A 221 17.74 -8.26 -28.74
C PRO A 221 17.87 -9.65 -28.11
N GLU A 222 18.67 -10.53 -28.73
CA GLU A 222 18.95 -11.87 -28.22
C GLU A 222 19.69 -11.82 -26.88
N SER A 223 20.69 -10.93 -26.74
CA SER A 223 21.44 -10.76 -25.48
C SER A 223 20.59 -10.20 -24.33
N LEU A 224 19.51 -9.48 -24.64
CA LEU A 224 18.58 -8.94 -23.63
C LEU A 224 17.51 -9.94 -23.22
N ARG A 225 17.28 -11.00 -24.01
CA ARG A 225 16.21 -11.98 -23.78
C ARG A 225 16.40 -12.71 -22.44
N GLU A 226 17.64 -13.09 -22.10
CA GLU A 226 17.94 -13.76 -20.82
C GLU A 226 17.54 -12.89 -19.61
N HIS A 227 17.84 -11.60 -19.65
CA HIS A 227 17.44 -10.66 -18.59
C HIS A 227 15.92 -10.46 -18.52
N LEU A 228 15.24 -10.43 -19.67
CA LEU A 228 13.78 -10.34 -19.72
C LEU A 228 13.11 -11.59 -19.14
N ASP A 229 13.65 -12.77 -19.42
CA ASP A 229 13.16 -14.03 -18.86
C ASP A 229 13.40 -14.10 -17.34
N ALA A 230 14.55 -13.60 -16.86
CA ALA A 230 14.82 -13.45 -15.42
C ALA A 230 13.81 -12.51 -14.74
N ILE A 231 13.57 -11.33 -15.32
CA ILE A 231 12.55 -10.39 -14.81
C ILE A 231 11.17 -11.05 -14.77
N ARG A 232 10.80 -11.79 -15.82
CA ARG A 232 9.52 -12.51 -15.86
C ARG A 232 9.41 -13.55 -14.74
N ALA A 233 10.48 -14.32 -14.50
CA ALA A 233 10.51 -15.30 -13.43
C ALA A 233 10.38 -14.64 -12.04
N SER A 234 11.13 -13.55 -11.80
CA SER A 234 11.08 -12.78 -10.56
C SER A 234 9.71 -12.14 -10.31
N LEU A 235 9.08 -11.60 -11.36
CA LEU A 235 7.70 -11.08 -11.28
C LEU A 235 6.68 -12.18 -10.97
N GLY A 236 6.83 -13.35 -11.57
CA GLY A 236 5.98 -14.51 -11.27
C GLY A 236 6.09 -14.92 -9.80
N ALA A 237 7.31 -15.10 -9.30
CA ALA A 237 7.56 -15.45 -7.91
C ALA A 237 7.01 -14.39 -6.93
N GLN A 238 7.17 -13.10 -7.24
CA GLN A 238 6.61 -12.01 -6.44
C GLN A 238 5.08 -12.05 -6.42
N PHE A 239 4.45 -12.29 -7.57
CA PHE A 239 2.99 -12.40 -7.68
C PHE A 239 2.46 -13.57 -6.86
N ASP A 240 3.11 -14.74 -6.94
CA ASP A 240 2.71 -15.92 -6.18
C ASP A 240 2.87 -15.72 -4.67
N ALA A 241 3.97 -15.07 -4.24
CA ALA A 241 4.17 -14.71 -2.83
C ALA A 241 3.08 -13.75 -2.32
N ARG A 242 2.75 -12.72 -3.11
CA ARG A 242 1.67 -11.78 -2.78
C ARG A 242 0.31 -12.47 -2.72
N LEU A 243 0.02 -13.37 -3.65
CA LEU A 243 -1.23 -14.14 -3.65
C LEU A 243 -1.32 -15.04 -2.42
N ARG A 244 -0.22 -15.71 -2.02
CA ARG A 244 -0.16 -16.50 -0.78
C ARG A 244 -0.43 -15.62 0.45
N ALA A 245 0.23 -14.47 0.56
CA ALA A 245 0.04 -13.54 1.68
C ALA A 245 -1.42 -13.06 1.77
N GLN A 246 -2.02 -12.69 0.63
CA GLN A 246 -3.42 -12.26 0.57
C GLN A 246 -4.40 -13.37 0.97
N ARG A 247 -4.19 -14.61 0.50
CA ARG A 247 -5.02 -15.76 0.90
C ARG A 247 -4.96 -15.99 2.40
N ARG A 248 -3.76 -15.97 2.98
CA ARG A 248 -3.59 -16.16 4.43
C ARG A 248 -4.25 -15.04 5.24
N GLU A 249 -4.12 -13.79 4.78
CA GLU A 249 -4.77 -12.65 5.43
C GLU A 249 -6.30 -12.76 5.38
N ILE A 250 -6.87 -13.24 4.26
CA ILE A 250 -8.31 -13.54 4.15
C ILE A 250 -8.72 -14.61 5.16
N GLU A 251 -7.97 -15.71 5.28
CA GLU A 251 -8.25 -16.77 6.27
C GLU A 251 -8.27 -16.23 7.70
N LEU A 252 -7.29 -15.41 8.08
CA LEU A 252 -7.22 -14.80 9.41
C LEU A 252 -8.40 -13.86 9.68
N LEU A 253 -8.81 -13.09 8.66
CA LEU A 253 -9.97 -12.20 8.76
C LEU A 253 -11.27 -12.99 8.89
N LEU A 254 -11.45 -14.08 8.13
CA LEU A 254 -12.60 -14.97 8.24
C LEU A 254 -12.70 -15.56 9.65
N GLY A 255 -11.61 -16.10 10.19
CA GLY A 255 -11.59 -16.62 11.56
C GLY A 255 -11.88 -15.55 12.62
N ARG A 256 -11.49 -14.28 12.38
CA ARG A 256 -11.87 -13.16 13.26
C ARG A 256 -13.36 -12.86 13.19
N VAL A 257 -13.94 -12.87 11.99
CA VAL A 257 -15.39 -12.66 11.79
C VAL A 257 -16.19 -13.77 12.49
N GLU A 258 -15.76 -15.02 12.37
CA GLU A 258 -16.41 -16.16 13.05
C GLU A 258 -16.36 -16.02 14.57
N ARG A 259 -15.21 -15.65 15.15
CA ARG A 259 -15.12 -15.37 16.59
C ARG A 259 -16.04 -14.24 17.03
N LEU A 260 -16.08 -13.14 16.29
CA LEU A 260 -16.97 -12.01 16.60
C LEU A 260 -18.46 -12.39 16.52
N LYS A 261 -18.83 -13.26 15.59
CA LYS A 261 -20.19 -13.82 15.52
C LYS A 261 -20.50 -14.67 16.75
N ALA A 262 -19.61 -15.59 17.11
CA ALA A 262 -19.79 -16.41 18.31
C ALA A 262 -19.87 -15.58 19.59
N ASP A 263 -19.07 -14.50 19.69
CA ASP A 263 -19.16 -13.55 20.81
C ASP A 263 -20.50 -12.80 20.82
N ALA A 264 -21.02 -12.41 19.66
CA ALA A 264 -22.33 -11.76 19.54
C ALA A 264 -23.47 -12.72 19.92
N ASP A 265 -23.45 -13.96 19.42
CA ASP A 265 -24.43 -14.99 19.76
C ASP A 265 -24.41 -15.31 21.26
N ARG A 266 -23.20 -15.36 21.87
CA ARG A 266 -23.05 -15.51 23.33
C ARG A 266 -23.71 -14.34 24.06
N LEU A 267 -23.39 -13.10 23.69
CA LEU A 267 -23.99 -11.91 24.31
C LEU A 267 -25.51 -11.86 24.14
N GLU A 268 -26.03 -12.32 22.99
CA GLU A 268 -27.47 -12.43 22.76
C GLU A 268 -28.11 -13.49 23.67
N SER A 269 -27.47 -14.65 23.82
CA SER A 269 -27.95 -15.71 24.72
C SER A 269 -27.89 -15.34 26.20
N GLU A 270 -26.89 -14.54 26.60
CA GLU A 270 -26.71 -14.05 27.97
C GLU A 270 -27.58 -12.83 28.28
N ARG A 271 -28.25 -12.25 27.27
CA ARG A 271 -29.01 -10.99 27.40
C ARG A 271 -30.09 -11.07 28.47
N GLU A 272 -30.96 -12.08 28.40
CA GLU A 272 -32.09 -12.18 29.33
C GLU A 272 -31.61 -12.44 30.76
N THR A 273 -30.65 -13.34 30.96
CA THR A 273 -30.03 -13.58 32.28
C THR A 273 -29.40 -12.30 32.85
N HIS A 274 -28.67 -11.54 32.02
CA HIS A 274 -28.09 -10.27 32.45
C HIS A 274 -29.16 -9.23 32.84
N LEU A 275 -30.27 -9.18 32.10
CA LEU A 275 -31.40 -8.28 32.43
C LEU A 275 -32.08 -8.71 33.74
N ASP A 276 -32.32 -10.00 33.92
CA ASP A 276 -32.94 -10.55 35.14
C ASP A 276 -32.08 -10.27 36.37
N ASP A 277 -30.76 -10.50 36.29
CA ASP A 277 -29.81 -10.22 37.38
C ASP A 277 -29.84 -8.73 37.77
N ARG A 278 -29.88 -7.84 36.77
CA ARG A 278 -29.95 -6.39 37.01
C ARG A 278 -31.29 -5.96 37.59
N MET A 279 -32.39 -6.57 37.16
CA MET A 279 -33.72 -6.29 37.72
C MET A 279 -33.81 -6.76 39.18
N ALA A 280 -33.28 -7.95 39.50
CA ALA A 280 -33.23 -8.47 40.87
C ALA A 280 -32.37 -7.58 41.81
N GLU A 281 -31.24 -7.08 41.32
CA GLU A 281 -30.40 -6.11 42.04
C GLU A 281 -31.17 -4.82 42.36
N LEU A 282 -31.87 -4.26 41.37
CA LEU A 282 -32.69 -3.05 41.52
C LEU A 282 -33.86 -3.24 42.49
N GLU A 283 -34.54 -4.39 42.44
CA GLU A 283 -35.59 -4.72 43.41
C GLU A 283 -35.03 -4.77 44.84
N THR A 284 -33.86 -5.39 45.03
CA THR A 284 -33.20 -5.49 46.33
C THR A 284 -32.82 -4.10 46.86
N MET A 285 -32.24 -3.25 46.02
CA MET A 285 -31.93 -1.86 46.37
C MET A 285 -33.18 -1.06 46.74
N THR A 286 -34.29 -1.25 46.01
CA THR A 286 -35.55 -0.53 46.24
C THR A 286 -36.21 -0.97 47.55
N ARG A 287 -36.23 -2.27 47.85
CA ARG A 287 -36.71 -2.80 49.14
C ARG A 287 -35.88 -2.24 50.30
N ARG A 288 -34.55 -2.31 50.20
CA ARG A 288 -33.66 -1.76 51.23
C ARG A 288 -33.93 -0.28 51.52
N ARG A 289 -34.10 0.55 50.48
CA ARG A 289 -34.44 1.98 50.64
C ARG A 289 -35.82 2.21 51.25
N ARG A 290 -36.78 1.32 51.00
CA ARG A 290 -38.13 1.41 51.58
C ARG A 290 -38.13 1.05 53.06
N ASP A 291 -37.34 0.06 53.43
CA ASP A 291 -37.26 -0.46 54.80
C ASP A 291 -36.28 0.32 55.70
N GLU A 292 -35.43 1.17 55.11
CA GLU A 292 -34.54 2.05 55.85
C GLU A 292 -35.36 3.16 56.53
N PRO A 293 -35.37 3.24 57.88
CA PRO A 293 -36.14 4.26 58.58
C PRO A 293 -35.68 5.63 58.14
N ARG A 294 -36.64 6.50 57.82
CA ARG A 294 -36.34 7.86 57.36
C ARG A 294 -35.45 8.52 58.41
N PRO A 295 -34.50 9.38 58.00
CA PRO A 295 -33.64 10.09 58.94
C PRO A 295 -34.41 10.83 60.05
N GLN A 296 -35.67 11.20 59.79
CA GLN A 296 -36.58 11.88 60.72
C GLN A 296 -37.21 10.95 61.77
N ASP A 297 -37.21 9.63 61.52
CA ASP A 297 -37.77 8.61 62.40
C ASP A 297 -36.70 7.92 63.28
N ARG A 298 -35.44 8.40 63.23
CA ARG A 298 -34.34 7.91 64.07
C ARG A 298 -34.36 8.67 65.42
N PRO A 299 -34.42 7.97 66.57
CA PRO A 299 -34.47 8.59 67.89
C PRO A 299 -33.18 9.32 68.27
#